data_AF-S8D6T0-F1
#
_entry.id   AF-S8D6T0-F1
#
_cell.length_a   1.000
_cell.length_b   1.000
_cell.length_c   1.000
_cell.angle_alpha   90.00
_cell.angle_beta   90.00
_cell.angle_gamma   90.00
#
_symmetry.space_group_name_H-M   'P 1'
#
loop_
_entity.id
_entity.type
_entity.pdbx_description
1 polymer ?
#
loop_
_entity_poly.entity_id
_entity_poly.type
_entity_poly.pdbx_seq_one_letter_code
_entity_poly.pdbx_strand_id
1 'polypeptide(L)'
;QIALYLDCVREELHKSKLKPNDDISPFRNPSVLRFVEFVLKPPAGGPPRLPDYSDAVLSALNLFRYILIAESAAAAGTRTMLSDDTLERVYDEWLLPLRTLVAMAAQRHHDDDRDRIGSPVTSALSPVEMVVYRCIELVEE
;
A
#
# COMPACT_ATOMS: atom_id res chain seq x y z
N GLN A 1 6.29 -13.50 11.59
CA GLN A 1 6.56 -12.11 11.14
C GLN A 1 5.26 -11.35 10.88
N ILE A 2 4.34 -11.83 10.04
CA ILE A 2 3.01 -11.18 9.83
C ILE A 2 2.23 -11.00 11.15
N ALA A 3 2.22 -12.00 12.03
CA ALA A 3 1.55 -11.91 13.34
C ALA A 3 2.06 -10.73 14.19
N LEU A 4 3.38 -10.46 14.19
CA LEU A 4 3.97 -9.34 14.91
C LEU A 4 3.46 -7.99 14.37
N TYR A 5 3.37 -7.85 13.04
CA TYR A 5 2.86 -6.62 12.42
C TYR A 5 1.37 -6.45 12.62
N LEU A 6 0.59 -7.54 12.58
CA LEU A 6 -0.84 -7.49 12.90
C LEU A 6 -1.07 -7.15 14.37
N ASP A 7 -0.25 -7.66 15.28
CA ASP A 7 -0.27 -7.29 16.69
C ASP A 7 0.07 -5.80 16.87
N CYS A 8 1.06 -5.28 16.14
CA CYS A 8 1.34 -3.84 16.11
C CYS A 8 0.15 -3.02 15.61
N VAL A 9 -0.43 -3.37 14.45
CA VAL A 9 -1.59 -2.66 13.89
C VAL A 9 -2.79 -2.74 14.83
N ARG A 10 -3.03 -3.89 15.46
CA ARG A 10 -4.10 -4.11 16.43
C ARG A 10 -3.90 -3.28 17.71
N GLU A 11 -2.68 -3.24 18.23
CA GLU A 11 -2.33 -2.48 19.42
C GLU A 11 -2.50 -0.98 19.19
N GLU A 12 -2.09 -0.48 18.02
CA GLU A 12 -2.28 0.92 17.64
C GLU A 12 -3.77 1.26 17.43
N LEU A 13 -4.55 0.36 16.82
CA LEU A 13 -6.01 0.53 16.70
C LEU A 13 -6.73 0.51 18.07
N HIS A 14 -6.15 -0.16 19.06
CA HIS A 14 -6.67 -0.18 20.43
C HIS A 14 -6.34 1.12 21.17
N LYS A 15 -5.12 1.65 21.00
CA LYS A 15 -4.67 2.92 21.60
C LYS A 15 -5.49 4.11 21.10
N SER A 16 -5.83 4.17 19.81
CA SER A 16 -6.64 5.26 19.25
C SER A 16 -8.08 5.30 19.78
N LYS A 17 -8.65 4.14 20.15
CA LYS A 17 -9.97 4.07 20.79
C LYS A 17 -9.96 4.53 22.25
N LEU A 18 -8.82 4.40 22.94
CA LEU A 18 -8.68 4.73 24.36
C LEU A 18 -8.26 6.19 24.59
N LYS A 19 -7.67 6.86 23.59
CA LYS A 19 -7.26 8.26 23.66
C LYS A 19 -7.71 9.04 22.42
N PRO A 20 -8.99 9.43 22.35
CA PRO A 20 -9.51 10.21 21.23
C PRO A 20 -8.91 11.64 21.12
N ASN A 21 -8.15 12.10 22.14
CA ASN A 21 -7.57 13.45 22.23
C ASN A 21 -6.05 13.51 21.98
N ASP A 22 -5.36 12.38 21.74
CA ASP A 22 -3.98 12.46 21.24
C ASP A 22 -4.06 12.72 19.72
N ASP A 23 -3.70 13.92 19.28
CA ASP A 23 -3.67 14.39 17.88
C ASP A 23 -2.75 13.56 16.94
N ILE A 24 -2.14 12.49 17.46
CA ILE A 24 -1.24 11.61 16.74
C ILE A 24 -2.02 10.36 16.36
N SER A 25 -2.52 10.35 15.13
CA SER A 25 -3.17 9.18 14.53
C SER A 25 -2.34 7.91 14.79
N PRO A 26 -2.97 6.77 15.19
CA PRO A 26 -2.26 5.49 15.40
C PRO A 26 -1.52 5.01 14.14
N PHE A 27 -1.88 5.56 12.99
CA PHE A 27 -1.27 5.30 11.71
C PHE A 27 0.03 6.09 11.48
N ARG A 28 0.39 7.00 12.39
CA ARG A 28 1.69 7.73 12.43
C ARG A 28 2.83 6.94 13.09
N ASN A 29 2.75 5.61 13.06
CA ASN A 29 3.79 4.73 13.59
C ASN A 29 4.69 4.20 12.45
N PRO A 30 6.03 4.34 12.51
CA PRO A 30 6.95 3.79 11.49
C PRO A 30 6.78 2.29 11.22
N SER A 31 6.23 1.54 12.18
CA SER A 31 5.90 0.12 12.03
C SER A 31 4.80 -0.13 11.01
N VAL A 32 3.91 0.84 10.78
CA VAL A 32 2.87 0.78 9.74
C VAL A 32 3.51 0.86 8.35
N LEU A 33 4.45 1.77 8.10
CA LEU A 33 5.18 1.80 6.82
C LEU A 33 5.99 0.52 6.60
N ARG A 34 6.61 -0.02 7.65
CA ARG A 34 7.30 -1.32 7.56
C ARG A 34 6.36 -2.47 7.24
N PHE A 35 5.11 -2.42 7.70
CA PHE A 35 4.09 -3.40 7.32
C PHE A 35 3.69 -3.26 5.85
N VAL A 36 3.46 -2.04 5.39
CA VAL A 36 3.19 -1.77 3.96
C VAL A 36 4.36 -2.27 3.12
N GLU A 37 5.60 -1.94 3.48
CA GLU A 37 6.80 -2.42 2.82
C GLU A 37 6.84 -3.95 2.76
N PHE A 38 6.59 -4.63 3.88
CA PHE A 38 6.61 -6.08 3.95
C PHE A 38 5.62 -6.73 2.97
N VAL A 39 4.45 -6.10 2.75
CA VAL A 39 3.45 -6.60 1.80
C VAL A 39 3.86 -6.31 0.35
N LEU A 40 4.34 -5.09 0.07
CA LEU A 40 4.69 -4.66 -1.29
C LEU A 40 6.07 -5.14 -1.76
N LYS A 41 6.96 -5.48 -0.82
CA LYS A 41 8.33 -5.97 -1.04
C LYS A 41 8.63 -7.09 -0.03
N PRO A 42 8.15 -8.32 -0.29
CA PRO A 42 8.37 -9.44 0.62
C PRO A 42 9.86 -9.69 0.91
N PRO A 43 10.25 -10.01 2.16
CA PRO A 43 11.65 -10.18 2.55
C PRO A 43 12.32 -11.42 1.95
N ALA A 44 11.52 -12.36 1.42
CA ALA A 44 12.03 -13.50 0.65
C ALA A 44 12.63 -13.07 -0.72
N GLY A 45 12.50 -11.79 -1.08
CA GLY A 45 12.93 -11.23 -2.36
C GLY A 45 11.84 -11.31 -3.43
N GLY A 46 11.95 -10.44 -4.43
CA GLY A 46 11.01 -10.35 -5.54
C GLY A 46 9.71 -9.58 -5.22
N PRO A 47 8.84 -9.41 -6.24
CA PRO A 47 7.56 -8.72 -6.08
C PRO A 47 6.51 -9.57 -5.33
N PRO A 48 5.42 -8.96 -4.83
CA PRO A 48 4.28 -9.70 -4.31
C PRO A 48 3.69 -10.60 -5.40
N ARG A 49 3.23 -11.80 -5.03
CA ARG A 49 2.62 -12.71 -6.01
C ARG A 49 1.21 -12.22 -6.33
N LEU A 50 1.01 -11.82 -7.58
CA LEU A 50 -0.28 -11.43 -8.12
C LEU A 50 -0.73 -12.46 -9.15
N PRO A 51 -2.04 -12.79 -9.20
CA PRO A 51 -3.14 -12.18 -8.42
C PRO A 51 -3.34 -12.75 -7.00
N ASP A 52 -2.61 -13.81 -6.61
CA ASP A 52 -2.84 -14.57 -5.39
C ASP A 52 -2.96 -13.76 -4.08
N TYR A 53 -2.22 -12.65 -3.98
CA TYR A 53 -2.24 -11.76 -2.82
C TYR A 53 -2.84 -10.37 -3.11
N SER A 54 -3.72 -10.25 -4.11
CA SER A 54 -4.35 -8.97 -4.50
C SER A 54 -5.00 -8.25 -3.32
N ASP A 55 -5.71 -8.96 -2.46
CA ASP A 55 -6.45 -8.37 -1.33
C ASP A 55 -5.51 -7.77 -0.28
N ALA A 56 -4.39 -8.45 -0.01
CA ALA A 56 -3.38 -7.97 0.92
C ALA A 56 -2.66 -6.73 0.36
N VAL A 57 -2.28 -6.78 -0.92
CA VAL A 57 -1.65 -5.65 -1.63
C VAL A 57 -2.60 -4.45 -1.67
N LEU A 58 -3.87 -4.66 -2.02
CA LEU A 58 -4.90 -3.62 -2.04
C LEU A 58 -5.08 -2.98 -0.65
N SER A 59 -5.11 -3.81 0.40
CA SER A 59 -5.27 -3.33 1.78
C SER A 59 -4.07 -2.49 2.22
N ALA A 60 -2.85 -2.95 1.92
CA ALA A 60 -1.62 -2.21 2.23
C ALA A 60 -1.55 -0.88 1.45
N LEU A 61 -1.93 -0.87 0.18
CA LEU A 61 -1.98 0.34 -0.64
C LEU A 61 -3.03 1.33 -0.15
N ASN A 62 -4.21 0.88 0.24
CA ASN A 62 -5.23 1.79 0.80
C ASN A 62 -4.79 2.39 2.13
N LEU A 63 -4.09 1.61 2.97
CA LEU A 63 -3.49 2.12 4.19
C LEU A 63 -2.43 3.19 3.88
N PHE A 64 -1.55 2.92 2.90
CA PHE A 64 -0.55 3.88 2.48
C PHE A 64 -1.16 5.16 1.89
N ARG A 65 -2.18 5.02 1.04
CA ARG A 65 -2.96 6.14 0.49
C ARG A 65 -3.56 7.01 1.60
N TYR A 66 -4.11 6.40 2.65
CA TYR A 66 -4.62 7.15 3.79
C TYR A 66 -3.50 7.96 4.48
N ILE A 67 -2.32 7.38 4.67
CA ILE A 67 -1.16 8.07 5.24
C ILE A 67 -0.74 9.24 4.36
N LEU A 68 -0.66 9.06 3.03
CA LEU A 68 -0.33 10.12 2.08
C LEU A 68 -1.31 11.31 2.18
N ILE A 69 -2.62 11.03 2.19
CA ILE A 69 -3.65 12.07 2.31
C ILE A 69 -3.57 12.77 3.68
N ALA A 70 -3.34 12.01 4.76
CA ALA A 70 -3.25 12.57 6.10
C ALA A 70 -2.01 13.46 6.28
N GLU A 71 -0.86 13.05 5.73
CA GLU A 71 0.38 13.83 5.79
C GLU A 71 0.34 15.03 4.81
N SER A 72 -0.37 14.95 3.69
CA SER A 72 -0.53 16.08 2.77
C SER A 72 -1.42 17.17 3.36
N ALA A 73 -2.49 16.79 4.08
CA ALA A 73 -3.39 17.70 4.79
C ALA A 73 -2.81 18.27 6.10
N ALA A 74 -1.70 17.71 6.61
CA ALA A 74 -1.05 18.17 7.82
C ALA A 74 -0.40 19.56 7.62
N ALA A 75 -0.47 20.42 8.63
CA ALA A 75 0.17 21.73 8.59
C ALA A 75 1.70 21.58 8.37
N ALA A 76 2.29 22.50 7.61
CA ALA A 76 3.73 22.50 7.33
C ALA A 76 4.53 22.42 8.65
N GLY A 77 5.42 21.42 8.77
CA GLY A 77 6.21 21.15 9.99
C GLY A 77 5.62 20.10 10.93
N THR A 78 4.42 19.56 10.65
CA THR A 78 3.82 18.45 11.42
C THR A 78 3.87 17.11 10.69
N ARG A 79 4.44 17.08 9.47
CA ARG A 79 4.79 15.84 8.78
C ARG A 79 5.86 15.13 9.59
N THR A 80 5.58 13.90 9.97
CA THR A 80 6.44 13.14 10.88
C THR A 80 6.83 11.79 10.32
N MET A 81 6.12 11.31 9.30
CA MET A 81 6.28 9.93 8.82
C MET A 81 6.77 9.82 7.38
N LEU A 82 6.52 10.82 6.55
CA LEU A 82 6.90 10.85 5.13
C LEU A 82 7.78 12.08 4.86
N SER A 83 9.09 11.92 5.04
CA SER A 83 10.07 12.89 4.52
C SER A 83 10.16 12.78 3.00
N ASP A 84 10.69 13.81 2.35
CA ASP A 84 10.91 13.82 0.89
C ASP A 84 11.75 12.61 0.45
N ASP A 85 12.87 12.32 1.15
CA ASP A 85 13.68 11.12 0.92
C ASP A 85 12.89 9.81 1.06
N THR A 86 11.92 9.76 2.00
CA THR A 86 11.08 8.57 2.19
C THR A 86 10.10 8.42 1.04
N LEU A 87 9.53 9.53 0.55
CA LEU A 87 8.61 9.56 -0.57
C LEU A 87 9.30 9.14 -1.87
N GLU A 88 10.49 9.68 -2.16
CA GLU A 88 11.31 9.30 -3.32
C GLU A 88 11.62 7.81 -3.30
N ARG A 89 12.09 7.29 -2.16
CA ARG A 89 12.37 5.85 -2.01
C ARG A 89 11.14 4.98 -2.21
N VAL A 90 10.00 5.35 -1.63
CA VAL A 90 8.75 4.58 -1.78
C VAL A 90 8.26 4.61 -3.23
N TYR A 91 8.38 5.76 -3.90
CA TYR A 91 8.02 5.92 -5.30
C TYR A 91 8.82 4.96 -6.19
N ASP A 92 10.15 5.00 -6.09
CA ASP A 92 11.06 4.23 -6.94
C ASP A 92 11.08 2.74 -6.61
N GLU A 93 11.06 2.40 -5.33
CA GLU A 93 11.27 1.02 -4.92
C GLU A 93 9.96 0.25 -4.76
N TRP A 94 8.83 0.91 -4.50
CA TRP A 94 7.55 0.26 -4.20
C TRP A 94 6.52 0.53 -5.28
N LEU A 95 6.21 1.79 -5.58
CA LEU A 95 5.06 2.16 -6.42
C LEU A 95 5.32 1.89 -7.90
N LEU A 96 6.46 2.33 -8.45
CA LEU A 96 6.79 2.10 -9.85
C LEU A 96 6.93 0.61 -10.20
N PRO A 97 7.65 -0.22 -9.41
CA PRO A 97 7.75 -1.66 -9.70
C PRO A 97 6.40 -2.36 -9.59
N LEU A 98 5.56 -1.96 -8.62
CA LEU A 98 4.24 -2.54 -8.44
C LEU A 98 3.29 -2.17 -9.59
N ARG A 99 3.32 -0.93 -10.10
CA ARG A 99 2.56 -0.53 -11.30
C ARG A 99 2.89 -1.43 -12.49
N THR A 100 4.19 -1.61 -12.76
CA THR A 100 4.65 -2.50 -13.85
C THR A 100 4.20 -3.94 -13.63
N LEU A 101 4.30 -4.44 -12.38
CA LEU A 101 3.86 -5.79 -12.04
C LEU A 101 2.36 -6.01 -12.26
N VAL A 102 1.52 -5.08 -11.80
CA VAL A 102 0.06 -5.17 -11.96
C VAL A 102 -0.34 -5.19 -13.43
N ALA A 103 0.28 -4.33 -14.24
CA ALA A 103 0.07 -4.30 -15.69
C ALA A 103 0.47 -5.63 -16.35
N MET A 104 1.64 -6.18 -15.98
CA MET A 104 2.10 -7.47 -16.49
C MET A 104 1.19 -8.63 -16.07
N ALA A 105 0.74 -8.64 -14.82
CA ALA A 105 -0.17 -9.67 -14.32
C ALA A 105 -1.51 -9.62 -15.07
N ALA A 106 -2.08 -8.42 -15.27
CA ALA A 106 -3.31 -8.25 -16.04
C ALA A 106 -3.15 -8.72 -17.50
N GLN A 107 -2.02 -8.41 -18.15
CA GLN A 107 -1.73 -8.83 -19.52
C GLN A 107 -1.57 -10.35 -19.67
N ARG A 108 -0.82 -11.00 -18.76
CA ARG A 108 -0.62 -12.46 -18.80
C ARG A 108 -1.94 -13.23 -18.74
N HIS A 109 -2.86 -12.76 -17.88
CA HIS A 109 -4.17 -13.39 -17.77
C HIS A 109 -5.07 -13.11 -18.98
N HIS A 110 -4.95 -11.94 -19.61
CA HIS A 110 -5.67 -11.64 -20.84
C HIS A 110 -5.24 -12.53 -22.03
N ASP A 111 -3.96 -12.91 -22.11
CA ASP A 111 -3.48 -13.82 -23.15
C ASP A 111 -3.89 -15.28 -22.92
N ASP A 112 -3.97 -15.73 -21.67
CA ASP A 112 -4.50 -17.05 -21.30
C ASP A 112 -6.04 -17.15 -21.47
N ASP A 113 -6.77 -16.05 -21.28
CA ASP A 113 -8.24 -15.99 -21.32
C ASP A 113 -8.81 -15.46 -22.64
N ARG A 114 -8.06 -15.49 -23.75
CA ARG A 114 -8.54 -15.03 -25.08
C ARG A 114 -9.85 -15.74 -25.53
N ASP A 115 -10.24 -16.83 -24.87
CA ASP A 115 -11.48 -17.59 -25.06
C ASP A 115 -12.60 -17.31 -24.02
N ARG A 116 -12.39 -16.48 -22.98
CA ARG A 116 -13.36 -16.25 -21.88
C ARG A 116 -13.48 -14.78 -21.50
N ILE A 117 -14.53 -14.12 -21.99
CA ILE A 117 -14.90 -12.76 -21.60
C ILE A 117 -15.21 -12.71 -20.09
N GLY A 118 -14.44 -11.90 -19.34
CA GLY A 118 -14.69 -11.58 -17.93
C GLY A 118 -14.05 -12.57 -16.96
N SER A 119 -12.71 -12.57 -16.85
CA SER A 119 -12.03 -13.43 -15.89
C SER A 119 -11.94 -12.79 -14.49
N PRO A 120 -12.16 -13.57 -13.42
CA PRO A 120 -12.15 -13.08 -12.03
C PRO A 120 -10.80 -12.44 -11.64
N VAL A 121 -9.73 -12.74 -12.36
CA VAL A 121 -8.40 -12.16 -12.13
C VAL A 121 -8.34 -10.70 -12.56
N THR A 122 -8.91 -10.34 -13.71
CA THR A 122 -8.98 -8.94 -14.14
C THR A 122 -9.78 -8.07 -13.16
N SER A 123 -10.84 -8.63 -12.57
CA SER A 123 -11.60 -7.94 -11.52
C SER A 123 -10.85 -7.77 -10.20
N ALA A 124 -9.92 -8.68 -9.86
CA ALA A 124 -9.11 -8.59 -8.65
C ALA A 124 -7.97 -7.57 -8.77
N LEU A 125 -7.41 -7.40 -9.97
CA LEU A 125 -6.29 -6.49 -10.21
C LEU A 125 -6.71 -5.05 -10.49
N SER A 126 -7.91 -4.81 -11.03
CA SER A 126 -8.40 -3.46 -11.33
C SER A 126 -8.41 -2.52 -10.10
N PRO A 127 -8.89 -2.92 -8.92
CA PRO A 127 -8.81 -2.09 -7.72
C PRO A 127 -7.36 -1.82 -7.29
N VAL A 128 -6.47 -2.80 -7.43
CA VAL A 128 -5.05 -2.64 -7.10
C VAL A 128 -4.42 -1.58 -8.02
N GLU A 129 -4.66 -1.70 -9.32
CA GLU A 129 -4.18 -0.75 -10.33
C GLU A 129 -4.61 0.69 -9.98
N MET A 130 -5.91 0.90 -9.77
CA MET A 130 -6.45 2.22 -9.42
C MET A 130 -5.79 2.83 -8.18
N VAL A 131 -5.58 2.04 -7.13
CA VAL A 131 -5.00 2.56 -5.88
C VAL A 131 -3.50 2.83 -6.04
N VAL A 132 -2.75 2.01 -6.81
CA VAL A 132 -1.34 2.30 -7.13
C VAL A 132 -1.20 3.63 -7.87
N TYR A 133 -1.99 3.86 -8.91
CA TYR A 133 -1.96 5.13 -9.65
C TYR A 133 -2.30 6.31 -8.73
N ARG A 134 -3.31 6.18 -7.87
CA ARG A 134 -3.65 7.26 -6.93
C ARG A 134 -2.54 7.53 -5.91
N CYS A 135 -1.83 6.50 -5.45
CA CYS A 135 -0.67 6.70 -4.57
C CYS A 135 0.47 7.42 -5.29
N ILE A 136 0.71 7.10 -6.55
CA ILE A 136 1.72 7.77 -7.40
C ILE A 136 1.38 9.26 -7.55
N GLU A 137 0.15 9.58 -7.94
CA GLU A 137 -0.31 10.97 -8.06
C GLU A 137 -0.10 11.76 -6.76
N LEU A 138 -0.47 11.18 -5.62
CA LEU A 138 -0.32 11.81 -4.30
C LEU A 138 1.14 12.03 -3.87
N VAL A 139 2.10 11.30 -4.45
CA VAL A 139 3.53 11.50 -4.20
C VAL A 139 4.11 12.56 -5.14
N GLU A 140 3.53 12.74 -6.33
CA GLU A 140 3.98 13.71 -7.34
C GLU A 140 3.36 15.12 -7.14
N GLU A 141 2.23 15.24 -6.44
CA GLU A 141 1.54 16.50 -6.05
C GLU A 141 2.33 17.35 -5.03
#